data_AF-A0AAD4D5X5-F1
#
_entry.id   AF-A0AAD4D5X5-F1
#
_cell.length_a   1.000
_cell.length_b   1.000
_cell.length_c   1.000
_cell.angle_alpha   90.00
_cell.angle_beta   90.00
_cell.angle_gamma   90.00
#
_symmetry.space_group_name_H-M   'P 1'
#
loop_
_entity.id
_entity.type
_entity.pdbx_description
1 polymer ?
#
loop_
_entity_poly.entity_id
_entity_poly.type
_entity_poly.pdbx_seq_one_letter_code
_entity_poly.pdbx_strand_id
1 'polypeptide(L)'
;MFSRDCAEFIKALGSFDYVCANKHLMRIKAYPSAVSICSKVVQCEGVYSSMQFLKPKMFRREDHLYQMYSDLLAEIERETLSYRDICIEIYGSGEQDQGGSSSRAITRQGSSGHSSPALNMSGASQPSIHQHIVNHNINNGGGNGRIADFIPSNTSPTYSHHAGQGSYYGREDQSAADHVVLYTILRELCSLRMSLIGIYRMLSMSTVDIDVKVILPETERVLQVYETGTVEIQNSVLGLGIECEIQLLRHCLMIDRAIAEYDLQKSAIHLHLARVALSEWRRLSSEQEYAEKSYQRPEETTWRYNIFASVEEKSKSAVKAKYNLQPNHLLWLHRWITSEKSKMTIYFMDNLLEKEQAMGGDERSLWAGMDTDMHGMIRTFRRKAGAHSISLVYEISRDVRFSTSGFVSAIAPYEPPTGLNSFPCIYSYPPEPPRDHWPNIISIMQGSVSILRQFRSQYFYDRKIGCTYYVARADQHVSIVIIYLDKHPQPDTVAMDFLQLLSSKLRHTDVLTALRSD
;
A
#
# COMPACT_ATOMS: atom_id res chain seq x y z
N MET A 1 -25.91 8.10 -18.76
CA MET A 1 -24.72 8.97 -18.79
C MET A 1 -24.55 9.52 -17.38
N PHE A 2 -23.51 9.11 -16.65
CA PHE A 2 -23.34 9.45 -15.23
C PHE A 2 -23.40 10.98 -15.01
N SER A 3 -24.28 11.43 -14.11
CA SER A 3 -24.47 12.87 -13.87
C SER A 3 -23.14 13.57 -13.58
N ARG A 4 -23.00 14.79 -14.09
CA ARG A 4 -21.80 15.60 -13.85
C ARG A 4 -21.55 15.77 -12.36
N ASP A 5 -22.57 16.06 -11.56
CA ASP A 5 -22.39 16.28 -10.12
C ASP A 5 -21.96 15.01 -9.38
N CYS A 6 -22.46 13.83 -9.76
CA CYS A 6 -22.00 12.55 -9.19
C CYS A 6 -20.55 12.25 -9.59
N ALA A 7 -20.16 12.52 -10.85
CA ALA A 7 -18.79 12.36 -11.32
C ALA A 7 -17.81 13.25 -10.56
N GLU A 8 -18.18 14.52 -10.37
CA GLU A 8 -17.35 15.51 -9.68
C GLU A 8 -17.27 15.21 -8.17
N PHE A 9 -18.34 14.70 -7.56
CA PHE A 9 -18.31 14.16 -6.19
C PHE A 9 -17.29 13.03 -6.04
N ILE A 10 -17.32 12.02 -6.91
CA ILE A 10 -16.38 10.89 -6.86
C ILE A 10 -14.93 11.34 -7.11
N LYS A 11 -14.71 12.28 -8.04
CA LYS A 11 -13.38 12.88 -8.26
C LYS A 11 -12.87 13.63 -7.04
N ALA A 12 -13.70 14.47 -6.43
CA ALA A 12 -13.32 15.22 -5.23
C ALA A 12 -13.00 14.28 -4.06
N LEU A 13 -13.80 13.22 -3.89
CA LEU A 13 -13.57 12.19 -2.88
C LEU A 13 -12.23 11.44 -3.10
N GLY A 14 -11.97 10.99 -4.33
CA GLY A 14 -10.70 10.33 -4.70
C GLY A 14 -9.48 11.25 -4.63
N SER A 15 -9.70 12.57 -4.62
CA SER A 15 -8.64 13.58 -4.46
C SER A 15 -8.48 14.06 -3.02
N PHE A 16 -9.22 13.46 -2.06
CA PHE A 16 -9.24 13.87 -0.66
C PHE A 16 -9.73 15.31 -0.41
N ASP A 17 -10.44 15.94 -1.36
CA ASP A 17 -11.08 17.25 -1.18
C ASP A 17 -12.51 17.06 -0.65
N TYR A 18 -12.60 16.73 0.63
CA TYR A 18 -13.87 16.50 1.32
C TYR A 18 -14.76 17.74 1.39
N VAL A 19 -14.17 18.94 1.32
CA VAL A 19 -14.92 20.20 1.29
C VAL A 19 -15.63 20.33 -0.05
N CYS A 20 -14.93 20.09 -1.16
CA CYS A 20 -15.53 20.14 -2.49
C CYS A 20 -16.52 18.98 -2.71
N ALA A 21 -16.22 17.78 -2.22
CA ALA A 21 -17.16 16.66 -2.23
C ALA A 21 -18.51 17.04 -1.58
N ASN A 22 -18.48 17.69 -0.41
CA ASN A 22 -19.69 18.20 0.25
C ASN A 22 -20.41 19.31 -0.54
N LYS A 23 -19.70 20.13 -1.32
CA LYS A 23 -20.33 21.14 -2.19
C LYS A 23 -21.09 20.49 -3.35
N HIS A 24 -20.46 19.50 -4.01
CA HIS A 24 -21.11 18.75 -5.08
C HIS A 24 -22.32 17.95 -4.58
N LEU A 25 -22.24 17.41 -3.36
CA LEU A 25 -23.35 16.74 -2.69
C LEU A 25 -24.62 17.59 -2.65
N MET A 26 -24.50 18.89 -2.36
CA MET A 26 -25.63 19.82 -2.32
C MET A 26 -26.26 20.07 -3.69
N ARG A 27 -25.67 19.59 -4.79
CA ARG A 27 -26.20 19.68 -6.16
C ARG A 27 -26.86 18.40 -6.63
N ILE A 28 -26.58 17.28 -5.96
CA ILE A 28 -27.28 16.00 -6.09
C ILE A 28 -28.65 16.11 -5.37
N LYS A 29 -29.41 17.17 -5.64
CA LYS A 29 -30.63 17.59 -4.91
C LYS A 29 -31.85 16.71 -5.16
N ALA A 30 -31.74 15.70 -6.01
CA ALA A 30 -32.89 14.91 -6.42
C ALA A 30 -33.37 13.94 -5.32
N TYR A 31 -32.51 13.49 -4.41
CA TYR A 31 -32.86 12.45 -3.44
C TYR A 31 -32.21 12.63 -2.05
N PRO A 32 -33.01 12.83 -0.97
CA PRO A 32 -32.49 12.98 0.39
C PRO A 32 -31.65 11.80 0.90
N SER A 33 -31.96 10.56 0.49
CA SER A 33 -31.21 9.37 0.91
C SER A 33 -29.80 9.35 0.32
N ALA A 34 -29.65 9.70 -0.96
CA ALA A 34 -28.35 9.83 -1.62
C ALA A 34 -27.47 10.88 -0.94
N VAL A 35 -28.08 12.02 -0.55
CA VAL A 35 -27.38 13.07 0.19
C VAL A 35 -26.85 12.57 1.53
N SER A 36 -27.71 11.89 2.29
CA SER A 36 -27.36 11.27 3.58
C SER A 36 -26.21 10.26 3.45
N ILE A 37 -26.32 9.32 2.52
CA ILE A 37 -25.29 8.28 2.27
C ILE A 37 -23.95 8.92 1.92
N CYS A 38 -23.93 9.81 0.93
CA CYS A 38 -22.68 10.43 0.48
C CYS A 38 -22.05 11.30 1.58
N SER A 39 -22.84 11.98 2.40
CA SER A 39 -22.32 12.71 3.57
C SER A 39 -21.63 11.77 4.57
N LYS A 40 -22.22 10.59 4.83
CA LYS A 40 -21.61 9.57 5.71
C LYS A 40 -20.33 9.00 5.08
N VAL A 41 -20.30 8.75 3.78
CA VAL A 41 -19.08 8.33 3.05
C VAL A 41 -17.96 9.34 3.25
N VAL A 42 -18.23 10.64 3.04
CA VAL A 42 -17.22 11.70 3.20
C VAL A 42 -16.68 11.72 4.62
N GLN A 43 -17.54 11.53 5.63
CA GLN A 43 -17.12 11.42 7.02
C GLN A 43 -16.22 10.19 7.26
N CYS A 44 -16.61 9.02 6.75
CA CYS A 44 -15.83 7.79 6.86
C CYS A 44 -14.44 7.95 6.22
N GLU A 45 -14.38 8.45 4.98
CA GLU A 45 -13.12 8.68 4.27
C GLU A 45 -12.23 9.71 4.99
N GLY A 46 -12.80 10.74 5.61
CA GLY A 46 -12.04 11.69 6.44
C GLY A 46 -11.40 11.05 7.67
N VAL A 47 -12.10 10.13 8.34
CA VAL A 47 -11.56 9.36 9.47
C VAL A 47 -10.52 8.33 9.01
N TYR A 48 -10.78 7.67 7.87
CA TYR A 48 -9.88 6.70 7.26
C TYR A 48 -8.55 7.35 6.84
N SER A 49 -8.62 8.42 6.05
CA SER A 49 -7.45 9.06 5.45
C SER A 49 -6.54 9.74 6.47
N SER A 50 -7.11 10.15 7.61
CA SER A 50 -6.39 10.68 8.78
C SER A 50 -5.87 9.59 9.73
N MET A 51 -6.16 8.31 9.46
CA MET A 51 -5.81 7.14 10.27
C MET A 51 -6.32 7.18 11.72
N GLN A 52 -7.32 8.01 12.02
CA GLN A 52 -7.82 8.18 13.39
C GLN A 52 -8.50 6.92 13.97
N PHE A 53 -8.79 5.93 13.14
CA PHE A 53 -9.36 4.64 13.56
C PHE A 53 -8.34 3.69 14.19
N LEU A 54 -7.04 3.96 14.04
CA LEU A 54 -5.95 3.19 14.67
C LEU A 54 -5.52 3.77 16.02
N LYS A 55 -6.01 4.95 16.39
CA LYS A 55 -5.62 5.62 17.62
C LYS A 55 -6.33 5.01 18.82
N PRO A 56 -5.60 4.68 19.91
CA PRO A 56 -6.22 4.27 21.16
C PRO A 56 -7.04 5.45 21.71
N LYS A 57 -8.36 5.30 21.79
CA LYS A 57 -9.24 6.30 22.43
C LYS A 57 -9.98 5.65 23.59
N MET A 58 -9.92 6.30 24.76
CA MET A 58 -10.55 5.86 26.01
C MET A 58 -12.07 5.57 25.90
N PHE A 59 -12.75 6.12 24.88
CA PHE A 59 -14.22 6.05 24.74
C PHE A 59 -14.69 5.62 23.34
N ARG A 60 -13.80 5.18 22.43
CA ARG A 60 -14.20 4.71 21.10
C ARG A 60 -14.00 3.21 21.03
N ARG A 61 -15.02 2.47 20.60
CA ARG A 61 -14.87 1.03 20.30
C ARG A 61 -13.78 0.87 19.25
N GLU A 62 -12.91 -0.13 19.42
CA GLU A 62 -11.83 -0.45 18.48
C GLU A 62 -12.35 -0.63 17.04
N ASP A 63 -13.62 -1.04 16.88
CA ASP A 63 -14.31 -1.28 15.61
C ASP A 63 -15.18 -0.17 15.04
N HIS A 64 -15.09 1.04 15.56
CA HIS A 64 -16.06 2.06 15.17
C HIS A 64 -16.06 2.45 13.68
N LEU A 65 -14.90 2.67 13.04
CA LEU A 65 -14.90 3.03 11.61
C LEU A 65 -15.34 1.85 10.73
N TYR A 66 -14.93 0.63 11.08
CA TYR A 66 -15.39 -0.59 10.42
C TYR A 66 -16.91 -0.70 10.49
N GLN A 67 -17.49 -0.48 11.67
CA GLN A 67 -18.94 -0.48 11.86
C GLN A 67 -19.64 0.62 11.04
N MET A 68 -19.06 1.82 10.97
CA MET A 68 -19.62 2.89 10.13
C MET A 68 -19.69 2.50 8.65
N TYR A 69 -18.64 1.89 8.10
CA TYR A 69 -18.68 1.39 6.72
C TYR A 69 -19.66 0.22 6.56
N SER A 70 -19.77 -0.67 7.54
CA SER A 70 -20.72 -1.80 7.53
C SER A 70 -22.18 -1.33 7.53
N ASP A 71 -22.52 -0.39 8.42
CA ASP A 71 -23.87 0.19 8.50
C ASP A 71 -24.23 0.94 7.20
N LEU A 72 -23.25 1.67 6.65
CA LEU A 72 -23.38 2.40 5.40
C LEU A 72 -23.55 1.47 4.20
N LEU A 73 -22.82 0.35 4.16
CA LEU A 73 -22.96 -0.68 3.14
C LEU A 73 -24.38 -1.26 3.14
N ALA A 74 -24.92 -1.60 4.31
CA ALA A 74 -26.29 -2.08 4.44
C ALA A 74 -27.34 -1.03 4.02
N GLU A 75 -27.08 0.26 4.25
CA GLU A 75 -27.94 1.35 3.78
C GLU A 75 -27.89 1.51 2.25
N ILE A 76 -26.69 1.45 1.66
CA ILE A 76 -26.49 1.49 0.21
C ILE A 76 -27.20 0.32 -0.48
N GLU A 77 -27.11 -0.89 0.07
CA GLU A 77 -27.76 -2.08 -0.50
C GLU A 77 -29.28 -1.95 -0.49
N ARG A 78 -29.89 -1.49 0.62
CA ARG A 78 -31.33 -1.25 0.70
C ARG A 78 -31.80 -0.21 -0.31
N GLU A 79 -31.10 0.91 -0.41
CA GLU A 79 -31.45 1.96 -1.38
C GLU A 79 -31.27 1.46 -2.81
N THR A 80 -30.18 0.75 -3.12
CA THR A 80 -29.93 0.20 -4.47
C THR A 80 -31.08 -0.69 -4.95
N LEU A 81 -31.65 -1.52 -4.07
CA LEU A 81 -32.84 -2.32 -4.38
C LEU A 81 -34.05 -1.43 -4.66
N SER A 82 -34.32 -0.44 -3.81
CA SER A 82 -35.42 0.51 -4.02
C SER A 82 -35.35 1.23 -5.36
N TYR A 83 -34.16 1.63 -5.83
CA TYR A 83 -34.01 2.28 -7.14
C TYR A 83 -34.10 1.29 -8.31
N ARG A 84 -33.67 0.04 -8.11
CA ARG A 84 -33.85 -1.01 -9.14
C ARG A 84 -35.33 -1.31 -9.37
N ASP A 85 -36.12 -1.39 -8.31
CA ASP A 85 -37.56 -1.63 -8.40
C ASP A 85 -38.27 -0.48 -9.13
N ILE A 86 -37.90 0.77 -8.82
CA ILE A 86 -38.39 1.97 -9.54
C ILE A 86 -38.04 1.91 -11.04
N CYS A 87 -36.80 1.57 -11.38
CA CYS A 87 -36.41 1.40 -12.78
C CYS A 87 -37.23 0.29 -13.46
N ILE A 88 -37.46 -0.85 -12.81
CA ILE A 88 -38.27 -1.94 -13.37
C ILE A 88 -39.73 -1.51 -13.57
N GLU A 89 -40.33 -0.76 -12.65
CA GLU A 89 -41.70 -0.25 -12.80
C GLU A 89 -41.82 0.73 -13.98
N ILE A 90 -40.83 1.60 -14.18
CA ILE A 90 -40.81 2.58 -15.27
C ILE A 90 -40.61 1.91 -16.63
N TYR A 91 -39.71 0.93 -16.75
CA TYR A 91 -39.40 0.27 -18.02
C TYR A 91 -40.27 -0.97 -18.31
N GLY A 92 -40.83 -1.61 -17.30
CA GLY A 92 -41.67 -2.81 -17.42
C GLY A 92 -43.15 -2.52 -17.71
N SER A 93 -43.60 -1.29 -17.49
CA SER A 93 -44.98 -0.86 -17.79
C SER A 93 -45.20 -0.41 -19.25
N GLY A 94 -44.14 -0.37 -20.07
CA GLY A 94 -44.18 0.08 -21.47
C GLY A 94 -44.67 -0.94 -22.51
N GLU A 95 -44.94 -2.20 -22.12
CA GLU A 95 -45.34 -3.27 -23.06
C GLU A 95 -46.82 -3.67 -23.04
N GLN A 96 -47.68 -3.00 -22.26
CA GLN A 96 -49.12 -3.31 -22.21
C GLN A 96 -49.99 -2.10 -22.53
N ASP A 97 -49.95 -1.61 -23.77
CA ASP A 97 -51.14 -1.03 -24.42
C ASP A 97 -50.92 -0.78 -25.91
N GLN A 98 -51.13 -1.84 -26.72
CA GLN A 98 -51.64 -1.73 -28.10
C GLN A 98 -52.01 -3.12 -28.62
N GLY A 99 -53.31 -3.42 -28.71
CA GLY A 99 -53.79 -4.55 -29.50
C GLY A 99 -55.02 -5.27 -28.96
N GLY A 100 -56.18 -4.61 -28.98
CA GLY A 100 -57.46 -5.25 -28.72
C GLY A 100 -57.92 -6.19 -29.85
N SER A 101 -58.54 -7.29 -29.40
CA SER A 101 -59.74 -7.94 -29.98
C SER A 101 -59.61 -8.80 -31.25
N SER A 102 -59.74 -10.12 -31.10
CA SER A 102 -60.88 -10.86 -31.69
C SER A 102 -61.04 -12.26 -31.08
N SER A 103 -62.27 -12.56 -30.64
CA SER A 103 -62.71 -13.85 -30.10
C SER A 103 -63.11 -14.83 -31.21
N ARG A 104 -62.81 -16.13 -31.07
CA ARG A 104 -63.80 -17.22 -31.26
C ARG A 104 -63.31 -18.59 -30.80
N ALA A 105 -64.32 -19.41 -30.48
CA ALA A 105 -64.32 -20.56 -29.60
C ALA A 105 -63.99 -21.93 -30.26
N ILE A 106 -63.45 -22.83 -29.42
CA ILE A 106 -63.77 -24.26 -29.18
C ILE A 106 -63.96 -25.18 -30.41
N THR A 107 -63.20 -26.30 -30.49
CA THR A 107 -63.69 -27.72 -30.43
C THR A 107 -62.56 -28.77 -30.54
N ARG A 108 -62.43 -29.60 -29.48
CA ARG A 108 -62.10 -31.06 -29.32
C ARG A 108 -60.96 -31.83 -30.03
N GLN A 109 -60.51 -32.82 -29.23
CA GLN A 109 -59.93 -34.17 -29.52
C GLN A 109 -58.45 -34.20 -29.94
N GLY A 110 -57.56 -35.08 -29.43
CA GLY A 110 -57.64 -36.20 -28.49
C GLY A 110 -56.38 -37.08 -28.64
N SER A 111 -56.05 -37.88 -27.61
CA SER A 111 -55.15 -39.08 -27.62
C SER A 111 -53.62 -38.83 -27.83
N SER A 112 -52.64 -39.58 -27.33
CA SER A 112 -52.47 -40.66 -26.32
C SER A 112 -51.01 -41.15 -26.41
N GLY A 113 -50.44 -41.70 -25.32
CA GLY A 113 -49.27 -42.61 -25.34
C GLY A 113 -47.95 -42.01 -24.81
N HIS A 114 -47.48 -42.42 -23.63
CA HIS A 114 -46.45 -43.47 -23.39
C HIS A 114 -45.07 -43.06 -23.97
N SER A 115 -43.94 -43.00 -23.25
CA SER A 115 -43.40 -43.85 -22.17
C SER A 115 -42.14 -43.17 -21.59
N SER A 116 -41.83 -43.37 -20.31
CA SER A 116 -40.46 -43.33 -19.74
C SER A 116 -39.74 -44.68 -20.05
N PRO A 117 -38.45 -44.98 -19.73
CA PRO A 117 -37.54 -44.30 -18.79
C PRO A 117 -35.99 -44.31 -19.07
N ALA A 118 -35.26 -43.51 -18.29
CA ALA A 118 -34.00 -43.80 -17.54
C ALA A 118 -32.62 -44.16 -18.17
N LEU A 119 -31.58 -43.56 -17.54
CA LEU A 119 -30.17 -44.04 -17.30
C LEU A 119 -29.18 -43.97 -18.50
N ASN A 120 -27.87 -43.69 -18.41
CA ASN A 120 -26.93 -43.33 -17.34
C ASN A 120 -25.57 -42.89 -17.98
N MET A 121 -24.75 -42.16 -17.22
CA MET A 121 -23.28 -42.26 -17.10
C MET A 121 -22.29 -41.88 -18.25
N SER A 122 -21.45 -40.89 -17.90
CA SER A 122 -19.95 -40.91 -17.88
C SER A 122 -19.11 -40.71 -19.16
N GLY A 123 -17.99 -39.98 -18.98
CA GLY A 123 -16.83 -39.93 -19.89
C GLY A 123 -16.38 -38.49 -20.19
N ALA A 124 -15.60 -37.84 -19.31
CA ALA A 124 -14.13 -37.84 -19.29
C ALA A 124 -13.49 -36.75 -20.19
N SER A 125 -12.64 -35.91 -19.55
CA SER A 125 -11.30 -35.45 -19.98
C SER A 125 -11.16 -34.72 -21.34
N GLN A 126 -10.50 -33.56 -21.51
CA GLN A 126 -9.18 -33.09 -21.05
C GLN A 126 -8.95 -31.62 -21.56
N PRO A 127 -7.81 -30.97 -21.27
CA PRO A 127 -7.60 -29.50 -21.25
C PRO A 127 -6.74 -28.94 -22.42
N SER A 128 -6.52 -27.62 -22.44
CA SER A 128 -5.46 -26.91 -23.19
C SER A 128 -5.24 -25.55 -22.48
N ILE A 129 -4.11 -25.19 -21.86
CA ILE A 129 -2.68 -25.09 -22.26
C ILE A 129 -2.47 -24.24 -23.52
N HIS A 130 -1.99 -22.99 -23.34
CA HIS A 130 -0.66 -22.59 -23.82
C HIS A 130 -0.21 -21.21 -23.26
N GLN A 131 0.85 -21.27 -22.43
CA GLN A 131 1.90 -20.25 -22.34
C GLN A 131 2.98 -20.57 -23.39
N HIS A 132 3.61 -19.53 -23.94
CA HIS A 132 5.02 -19.40 -24.37
C HIS A 132 5.15 -18.18 -25.33
N ILE A 133 6.23 -17.39 -25.43
CA ILE A 133 7.48 -17.14 -24.69
C ILE A 133 8.17 -15.92 -25.40
N VAL A 134 8.79 -15.03 -24.61
CA VAL A 134 10.11 -14.33 -24.80
C VAL A 134 10.42 -13.36 -25.96
N ASN A 135 10.92 -12.19 -25.52
CA ASN A 135 11.94 -11.24 -26.03
C ASN A 135 12.64 -11.45 -27.38
N HIS A 136 12.86 -10.31 -28.06
CA HIS A 136 14.20 -9.95 -28.58
C HIS A 136 14.46 -8.43 -28.47
N ASN A 137 15.75 -8.11 -28.35
CA ASN A 137 16.38 -6.85 -27.94
C ASN A 137 16.89 -6.02 -29.14
N ILE A 138 17.00 -4.69 -28.94
CA ILE A 138 18.01 -3.71 -29.44
C ILE A 138 18.18 -3.49 -30.96
N ASN A 139 17.89 -2.26 -31.46
CA ASN A 139 18.94 -1.30 -31.88
C ASN A 139 18.42 0.10 -32.30
N ASN A 140 19.13 1.13 -31.80
CA ASN A 140 19.48 2.45 -32.33
C ASN A 140 18.58 3.22 -33.33
N GLY A 141 18.41 4.53 -33.02
CA GLY A 141 18.28 5.57 -34.04
C GLY A 141 17.58 6.83 -33.54
N GLY A 142 18.34 7.91 -33.33
CA GLY A 142 17.80 9.21 -32.91
C GLY A 142 16.88 9.88 -33.95
N GLY A 143 16.03 10.78 -33.47
CA GLY A 143 15.20 11.60 -34.34
C GLY A 143 14.32 12.56 -33.54
N ASN A 144 14.68 13.84 -33.57
CA ASN A 144 13.82 14.97 -33.22
C ASN A 144 12.45 14.83 -33.89
N GLY A 145 11.38 14.94 -33.10
CA GLY A 145 10.01 14.99 -33.63
C GLY A 145 9.05 15.60 -32.63
N ARG A 146 8.86 16.92 -32.71
CA ARG A 146 7.68 17.60 -32.15
C ARG A 146 6.44 17.00 -32.81
N ILE A 147 5.46 16.56 -32.02
CA ILE A 147 4.09 16.40 -32.52
C ILE A 147 3.19 17.17 -31.57
N ALA A 148 2.78 18.32 -32.09
CA ALA A 148 1.67 19.12 -31.62
C ALA A 148 0.34 18.48 -32.04
N ASP A 149 -0.69 18.79 -31.28
CA ASP A 149 -2.08 18.99 -31.69
C ASP A 149 -2.80 17.85 -32.43
N PHE A 150 -3.71 17.19 -31.71
CA PHE A 150 -4.98 16.75 -32.31
C PHE A 150 -6.15 17.08 -31.36
N ILE A 151 -6.61 18.32 -31.47
CA ILE A 151 -7.92 18.79 -31.04
C ILE A 151 -8.84 18.64 -32.26
N PRO A 152 -9.97 17.92 -32.20
CA PRO A 152 -11.04 18.10 -33.17
C PRO A 152 -11.90 19.27 -32.71
N SER A 153 -11.70 20.41 -33.35
CA SER A 153 -12.53 21.61 -33.26
C SER A 153 -13.90 21.39 -33.94
N ASN A 154 -14.95 21.77 -33.21
CA ASN A 154 -16.23 22.34 -33.65
C ASN A 154 -16.65 22.17 -35.12
N THR A 155 -17.73 21.41 -35.32
CA THR A 155 -18.76 21.73 -36.31
C THR A 155 -20.08 22.00 -35.59
N SER A 156 -20.51 23.26 -35.64
CA SER A 156 -21.82 23.71 -35.16
C SER A 156 -22.93 23.26 -36.10
N PRO A 157 -24.07 22.76 -35.60
CA PRO A 157 -25.34 22.87 -36.30
C PRO A 157 -26.11 24.08 -35.77
N THR A 158 -26.52 24.93 -36.70
CA THR A 158 -27.55 25.98 -36.54
C THR A 158 -28.80 25.43 -35.85
N TYR A 159 -29.13 25.96 -34.67
CA TYR A 159 -30.40 25.72 -34.00
C TYR A 159 -31.50 26.60 -34.60
N SER A 160 -32.49 25.95 -35.20
CA SER A 160 -33.82 26.52 -35.41
C SER A 160 -34.61 26.45 -34.10
N HIS A 161 -35.21 27.56 -33.72
CA HIS A 161 -36.15 27.63 -32.60
C HIS A 161 -37.44 26.86 -32.96
N HIS A 162 -37.58 25.64 -32.45
CA HIS A 162 -38.88 25.05 -32.18
C HIS A 162 -38.99 24.77 -30.68
N ALA A 163 -39.77 25.61 -30.01
CA ALA A 163 -40.26 25.37 -28.66
C ALA A 163 -41.24 24.18 -28.72
N GLY A 164 -40.72 22.97 -28.50
CA GLY A 164 -41.52 21.79 -28.22
C GLY A 164 -41.47 21.50 -26.73
N GLN A 165 -42.64 21.42 -26.10
CA GLN A 165 -42.83 20.89 -24.75
C GLN A 165 -42.25 19.47 -24.67
N GLY A 166 -41.02 19.36 -24.17
CA GLY A 166 -40.33 18.10 -23.93
C GLY A 166 -40.66 17.55 -22.54
N SER A 167 -41.17 16.33 -22.54
CA SER A 167 -41.58 15.49 -21.42
C SER A 167 -40.75 15.63 -20.13
N TYR A 168 -41.43 15.95 -19.03
CA TYR A 168 -40.87 15.93 -17.66
C TYR A 168 -40.37 14.53 -17.24
N TYR A 169 -40.87 13.47 -17.87
CA TYR A 169 -40.56 12.08 -17.51
C TYR A 169 -39.10 11.67 -17.79
N GLY A 170 -38.44 12.21 -18.82
CA GLY A 170 -37.07 11.80 -19.17
C GLY A 170 -35.96 12.25 -18.21
N ARG A 171 -36.26 13.18 -17.28
CA ARG A 171 -35.27 13.73 -16.33
C ARG A 171 -35.17 12.89 -15.06
N GLU A 172 -36.26 12.25 -14.65
CA GLU A 172 -36.33 11.39 -13.46
C GLU A 172 -35.65 10.03 -13.72
N ASP A 173 -35.85 9.48 -14.92
CA ASP A 173 -35.28 8.18 -15.34
C ASP A 173 -33.74 8.20 -15.41
N GLN A 174 -33.16 9.26 -15.98
CA GLN A 174 -31.71 9.42 -16.03
C GLN A 174 -31.12 9.61 -14.63
N SER A 175 -31.87 10.25 -13.72
CA SER A 175 -31.45 10.42 -12.34
C SER A 175 -31.39 9.07 -11.62
N ALA A 176 -32.40 8.21 -11.74
CA ALA A 176 -32.40 6.89 -11.08
C ALA A 176 -31.20 6.01 -11.51
N ALA A 177 -30.90 5.96 -12.80
CA ALA A 177 -29.74 5.21 -13.32
C ALA A 177 -28.40 5.73 -12.78
N ASP A 178 -28.25 7.06 -12.65
CA ASP A 178 -27.03 7.67 -12.11
C ASP A 178 -26.83 7.34 -10.61
N HIS A 179 -27.92 7.20 -9.85
CA HIS A 179 -27.86 6.78 -8.44
C HIS A 179 -27.45 5.31 -8.31
N VAL A 180 -27.92 4.43 -9.20
CA VAL A 180 -27.50 3.02 -9.21
C VAL A 180 -25.99 2.90 -9.46
N VAL A 181 -25.44 3.68 -10.40
CA VAL A 181 -23.99 3.72 -10.64
C VAL A 181 -23.24 4.27 -9.43
N LEU A 182 -23.71 5.39 -8.87
CA LEU A 182 -23.11 5.99 -7.66
C LEU A 182 -23.09 4.99 -6.50
N TYR A 183 -24.21 4.35 -6.20
CA TYR A 183 -24.31 3.35 -5.13
C TYR A 183 -23.47 2.11 -5.42
N THR A 184 -23.34 1.69 -6.66
CA THR A 184 -22.42 0.60 -7.03
C THR A 184 -20.97 0.95 -6.68
N ILE A 185 -20.51 2.15 -7.04
CA ILE A 185 -19.16 2.64 -6.68
C ILE A 185 -19.00 2.72 -5.15
N LEU A 186 -19.98 3.30 -4.45
CA LEU A 186 -19.91 3.48 -2.99
C LEU A 186 -19.97 2.14 -2.23
N ARG A 187 -20.71 1.15 -2.74
CA ARG A 187 -20.76 -0.21 -2.18
C ARG A 187 -19.37 -0.85 -2.22
N GLU A 188 -18.74 -0.84 -3.39
CA GLU A 188 -17.39 -1.39 -3.57
C GLU A 188 -16.35 -0.65 -2.72
N LEU A 189 -16.44 0.68 -2.65
CA LEU A 189 -15.61 1.49 -1.75
C LEU A 189 -15.70 0.99 -0.31
N CYS A 190 -16.93 0.84 0.24
CA CYS A 190 -17.12 0.42 1.62
C CYS A 190 -16.51 -0.96 1.88
N SER A 191 -16.75 -1.92 0.98
CA SER A 191 -16.20 -3.29 1.07
C SER A 191 -14.67 -3.31 1.08
N LEU A 192 -14.04 -2.57 0.16
CA LEU A 192 -12.58 -2.48 0.05
C LEU A 192 -11.98 -1.78 1.27
N ARG A 193 -12.60 -0.69 1.74
CA ARG A 193 -12.15 0.04 2.95
C ARG A 193 -12.22 -0.80 4.20
N MET A 194 -13.30 -1.58 4.38
CA MET A 194 -13.41 -2.53 5.50
C MET A 194 -12.26 -3.54 5.51
N SER A 195 -11.89 -4.06 4.34
CA SER A 195 -10.77 -4.99 4.23
C SER A 195 -9.41 -4.31 4.49
N LEU A 196 -9.19 -3.11 3.94
CA LEU A 196 -7.98 -2.31 4.19
C LEU A 196 -7.81 -1.91 5.66
N ILE A 197 -8.91 -1.56 6.35
CA ILE A 197 -8.88 -1.32 7.81
C ILE A 197 -8.33 -2.55 8.54
N GLY A 198 -8.72 -3.75 8.14
CA GLY A 198 -8.15 -5.00 8.66
C GLY A 198 -6.64 -5.08 8.48
N ILE A 199 -6.14 -4.78 7.28
CA ILE A 199 -4.70 -4.78 6.96
C ILE A 199 -3.93 -3.77 7.83
N TYR A 200 -4.40 -2.52 7.90
CA TYR A 200 -3.75 -1.49 8.73
C TYR A 200 -3.73 -1.85 10.22
N ARG A 201 -4.76 -2.54 10.71
CA ARG A 201 -4.78 -3.01 12.09
C ARG A 201 -3.74 -4.09 12.34
N MET A 202 -3.65 -5.08 11.46
CA MET A 202 -2.61 -6.11 11.57
C MET A 202 -1.21 -5.46 11.59
N LEU A 203 -0.96 -4.49 10.71
CA LEU A 203 0.28 -3.71 10.70
C LEU A 203 0.49 -2.92 12.00
N SER A 204 -0.55 -2.32 12.57
CA SER A 204 -0.45 -1.57 13.83
C SER A 204 -0.17 -2.46 15.05
N MET A 205 -0.49 -3.76 14.95
CA MET A 205 -0.23 -4.76 15.98
C MET A 205 1.17 -5.38 15.87
N SER A 206 1.83 -5.26 14.72
CA SER A 206 3.23 -5.63 14.51
C SER A 206 4.16 -4.68 15.26
N THR A 207 4.43 -4.95 16.54
CA THR A 207 5.27 -4.08 17.38
C THR A 207 6.75 -4.41 17.31
N VAL A 208 7.08 -5.67 17.03
CA VAL A 208 8.46 -6.15 16.98
C VAL A 208 8.86 -6.46 15.56
N ASP A 209 8.04 -7.22 14.84
CA ASP A 209 8.30 -7.67 13.48
C ASP A 209 7.00 -7.67 12.67
N ILE A 210 7.11 -7.52 11.35
CA ILE A 210 5.97 -7.54 10.44
C ILE A 210 5.67 -9.00 10.08
N ASP A 211 4.46 -9.48 10.40
CA ASP A 211 4.06 -10.84 10.01
C ASP A 211 3.64 -10.88 8.54
N VAL A 212 4.63 -10.79 7.66
CA VAL A 212 4.41 -10.78 6.20
C VAL A 212 3.66 -12.04 5.75
N LYS A 213 3.85 -13.18 6.43
CA LYS A 213 3.18 -14.45 6.09
C LYS A 213 1.66 -14.39 6.27
N VAL A 214 1.18 -13.55 7.17
CA VAL A 214 -0.26 -13.36 7.43
C VAL A 214 -0.80 -12.16 6.65
N ILE A 215 -0.07 -11.04 6.62
CA ILE A 215 -0.60 -9.77 6.09
C ILE A 215 -0.57 -9.75 4.55
N LEU A 216 0.45 -10.35 3.92
CA LEU A 216 0.57 -10.34 2.46
C LEU A 216 -0.57 -11.11 1.76
N PRO A 217 -0.93 -12.36 2.16
CA PRO A 217 -2.06 -13.06 1.55
C PRO A 217 -3.38 -12.31 1.67
N GLU A 218 -3.62 -11.64 2.80
CA GLU A 218 -4.82 -10.83 2.98
C GLU A 218 -4.81 -9.60 2.05
N THR A 219 -3.65 -8.96 1.88
CA THR A 219 -3.48 -7.86 0.92
C THR A 219 -3.72 -8.32 -0.52
N GLU A 220 -3.22 -9.49 -0.90
CA GLU A 220 -3.44 -10.09 -2.22
C GLU A 220 -4.91 -10.47 -2.44
N ARG A 221 -5.60 -10.95 -1.40
CA ARG A 221 -7.04 -11.20 -1.45
C ARG A 221 -7.83 -9.91 -1.72
N VAL A 222 -7.47 -8.80 -1.08
CA VAL A 222 -8.11 -7.51 -1.33
C VAL A 222 -7.84 -7.01 -2.75
N LEU A 223 -6.62 -7.19 -3.25
CA LEU A 223 -6.30 -6.89 -4.65
C LEU A 223 -7.17 -7.70 -5.62
N GLN A 224 -7.31 -9.01 -5.38
CA GLN A 224 -8.15 -9.86 -6.20
C GLN A 224 -9.62 -9.43 -6.18
N VAL A 225 -10.15 -9.04 -5.01
CA VAL A 225 -11.51 -8.49 -4.89
C VAL A 225 -11.66 -7.21 -5.72
N TYR A 226 -10.66 -6.32 -5.71
CA TYR A 226 -10.67 -5.13 -6.54
C TYR A 226 -10.62 -5.47 -8.04
N GLU A 227 -9.73 -6.37 -8.47
CA GLU A 227 -9.55 -6.76 -9.88
C GLU A 227 -10.78 -7.46 -10.46
N THR A 228 -11.49 -8.22 -9.65
CA THR A 228 -12.75 -8.91 -10.03
C THR A 228 -14.00 -8.07 -9.77
N GLY A 229 -13.83 -6.85 -9.24
CA GLY A 229 -14.89 -5.92 -8.91
C GLY A 229 -15.55 -5.27 -10.14
N THR A 230 -16.33 -4.24 -9.87
CA THR A 230 -17.10 -3.55 -10.90
C THR A 230 -16.23 -2.58 -11.72
N VAL A 231 -16.54 -2.45 -13.02
CA VAL A 231 -15.79 -1.56 -13.93
C VAL A 231 -15.99 -0.10 -13.54
N GLU A 232 -17.12 0.24 -12.94
CA GLU A 232 -17.48 1.58 -12.48
C GLU A 232 -16.49 2.13 -11.45
N ILE A 233 -16.10 1.32 -10.45
CA ILE A 233 -15.11 1.77 -9.46
C ILE A 233 -13.70 1.78 -10.08
N GLN A 234 -13.33 0.76 -10.86
CA GLN A 234 -12.00 0.63 -11.47
C GLN A 234 -11.65 1.81 -12.39
N ASN A 235 -12.64 2.31 -13.15
CA ASN A 235 -12.45 3.47 -14.04
C ASN A 235 -12.58 4.82 -13.33
N SER A 236 -12.89 4.84 -12.03
CA SER A 236 -13.01 6.08 -11.26
C SER A 236 -11.66 6.48 -10.63
N VAL A 237 -11.43 7.79 -10.47
CA VAL A 237 -10.23 8.30 -9.77
C VAL A 237 -10.11 7.73 -8.36
N LEU A 238 -11.25 7.53 -7.69
CA LEU A 238 -11.32 6.92 -6.36
C LEU A 238 -10.82 5.47 -6.39
N GLY A 239 -11.29 4.66 -7.33
CA GLY A 239 -10.87 3.26 -7.47
C GLY A 239 -9.39 3.14 -7.82
N LEU A 240 -8.89 3.94 -8.76
CA LEU A 240 -7.46 3.98 -9.10
C LEU A 240 -6.59 4.36 -7.88
N GLY A 241 -7.08 5.26 -7.03
CA GLY A 241 -6.42 5.59 -5.76
C GLY A 241 -6.38 4.42 -4.78
N ILE A 242 -7.48 3.67 -4.66
CA ILE A 242 -7.56 2.46 -3.83
C ILE A 242 -6.62 1.37 -4.37
N GLU A 243 -6.56 1.18 -5.68
CA GLU A 243 -5.63 0.24 -6.31
C GLU A 243 -4.18 0.59 -5.98
N CYS A 244 -3.81 1.88 -6.10
CA CYS A 244 -2.49 2.35 -5.72
C CYS A 244 -2.20 2.04 -4.25
N GLU A 245 -3.16 2.26 -3.34
CA GLU A 245 -3.02 1.94 -1.93
C GLU A 245 -2.74 0.45 -1.69
N ILE A 246 -3.54 -0.44 -2.30
CA ILE A 246 -3.40 -1.89 -2.16
C ILE A 246 -2.03 -2.34 -2.72
N GLN A 247 -1.65 -1.85 -3.90
CA GLN A 247 -0.36 -2.18 -4.52
C GLN A 247 0.81 -1.66 -3.70
N LEU A 248 0.70 -0.47 -3.10
CA LEU A 248 1.73 0.07 -2.20
C LEU A 248 1.94 -0.80 -0.98
N LEU A 249 0.85 -1.18 -0.29
CA LEU A 249 0.91 -2.08 0.86
C LEU A 249 1.56 -3.41 0.47
N ARG A 250 1.11 -4.00 -0.65
CA ARG A 250 1.67 -5.24 -1.19
C ARG A 250 3.15 -5.11 -1.48
N HIS A 251 3.57 -4.06 -2.17
CA HIS A 251 4.98 -3.87 -2.50
C HIS A 251 5.83 -3.60 -1.27
N CYS A 252 5.36 -2.85 -0.27
CA CYS A 252 6.09 -2.67 0.99
C CYS A 252 6.34 -4.01 1.70
N LEU A 253 5.32 -4.86 1.81
CA LEU A 253 5.44 -6.21 2.39
C LEU A 253 6.40 -7.10 1.59
N MET A 254 6.37 -6.99 0.26
CA MET A 254 7.27 -7.75 -0.62
C MET A 254 8.73 -7.27 -0.52
N ILE A 255 8.96 -5.96 -0.32
CA ILE A 255 10.29 -5.40 -0.09
C ILE A 255 10.83 -5.93 1.23
N ASP A 256 10.08 -5.81 2.32
CA ASP A 256 10.52 -6.26 3.65
C ASP A 256 10.91 -7.76 3.64
N ARG A 257 10.07 -8.62 3.04
CA ARG A 257 10.40 -10.04 2.84
C ARG A 257 11.65 -10.25 2.00
N ALA A 258 11.77 -9.56 0.87
CA ALA A 258 12.91 -9.73 -0.03
C ALA A 258 14.23 -9.29 0.61
N ILE A 259 14.20 -8.22 1.41
CA ILE A 259 15.37 -7.76 2.17
C ILE A 259 15.73 -8.78 3.25
N ALA A 260 14.74 -9.30 3.99
CA ALA A 260 14.95 -10.32 5.02
C ALA A 260 15.51 -11.63 4.45
N GLU A 261 15.16 -11.98 3.21
CA GLU A 261 15.70 -13.12 2.44
C GLU A 261 17.03 -12.83 1.73
N TYR A 262 17.57 -11.61 1.86
CA TYR A 262 18.78 -11.14 1.19
C TYR A 262 18.72 -11.22 -0.35
N ASP A 263 17.56 -10.93 -0.94
CA ASP A 263 17.33 -10.89 -2.39
C ASP A 263 17.33 -9.44 -2.91
N LEU A 264 18.50 -8.98 -3.38
CA LEU A 264 18.69 -7.62 -3.86
C LEU A 264 17.80 -7.31 -5.06
N GLN A 265 17.66 -8.27 -5.98
CA GLN A 265 16.90 -8.08 -7.21
C GLN A 265 15.42 -7.84 -6.92
N LYS A 266 14.80 -8.73 -6.13
CA LYS A 266 13.38 -8.57 -5.76
C LYS A 266 13.17 -7.31 -4.93
N SER A 267 14.08 -7.01 -3.99
CA SER A 267 14.02 -5.79 -3.18
C SER A 267 13.99 -4.54 -4.06
N ALA A 268 14.92 -4.44 -5.02
CA ALA A 268 15.02 -3.30 -5.93
C ALA A 268 13.79 -3.17 -6.86
N ILE A 269 13.28 -4.29 -7.40
CA ILE A 269 12.09 -4.30 -8.27
C ILE A 269 10.88 -3.77 -7.49
N HIS A 270 10.60 -4.33 -6.31
CA HIS A 270 9.43 -3.92 -5.54
C HIS A 270 9.56 -2.49 -4.99
N LEU A 271 10.78 -2.06 -4.62
CA LEU A 271 11.02 -0.67 -4.24
C LEU A 271 10.73 0.30 -5.40
N HIS A 272 11.14 -0.05 -6.62
CA HIS A 272 10.81 0.75 -7.81
C HIS A 272 9.30 0.80 -8.05
N LEU A 273 8.63 -0.36 -8.04
CA LEU A 273 7.18 -0.44 -8.26
C LEU A 273 6.39 0.33 -7.19
N ALA A 274 6.79 0.26 -5.92
CA ALA A 274 6.20 1.06 -4.85
C ALA A 274 6.36 2.56 -5.13
N ARG A 275 7.53 3.02 -5.58
CA ARG A 275 7.75 4.43 -5.92
C ARG A 275 6.92 4.89 -7.11
N VAL A 276 6.73 4.04 -8.11
CA VAL A 276 5.86 4.31 -9.27
C VAL A 276 4.42 4.45 -8.82
N ALA A 277 3.88 3.48 -8.07
CA ALA A 277 2.52 3.53 -7.54
C ALA A 277 2.26 4.75 -6.64
N LEU A 278 3.22 5.11 -5.77
CA LEU A 278 3.12 6.30 -4.95
C LEU A 278 3.09 7.59 -5.78
N SER A 279 3.95 7.67 -6.79
CA SER A 279 4.01 8.83 -7.67
C SER A 279 2.73 8.98 -8.48
N GLU A 280 2.19 7.86 -8.96
CA GLU A 280 0.93 7.82 -9.67
C GLU A 280 -0.24 8.23 -8.79
N TRP A 281 -0.33 7.74 -7.56
CA TRP A 281 -1.40 8.16 -6.64
C TRP A 281 -1.33 9.66 -6.30
N ARG A 282 -0.12 10.19 -6.11
CA ARG A 282 0.10 11.64 -5.93
C ARG A 282 -0.32 12.43 -7.16
N ARG A 283 0.00 11.92 -8.35
CA ARG A 283 -0.39 12.52 -9.62
C ARG A 283 -1.91 12.54 -9.75
N LEU A 284 -2.56 11.39 -9.61
CA LEU A 284 -4.01 11.22 -9.65
C LEU A 284 -4.72 12.16 -8.68
N SER A 285 -4.29 12.23 -7.42
CA SER A 285 -4.94 13.08 -6.41
C SER A 285 -4.72 14.58 -6.59
N SER A 286 -3.63 15.02 -7.24
CA SER A 286 -3.29 16.44 -7.39
C SER A 286 -3.75 17.05 -8.71
N GLU A 287 -3.72 16.28 -9.79
CA GLU A 287 -4.01 16.74 -11.16
C GLU A 287 -5.50 16.77 -11.50
N GLN A 288 -6.39 16.22 -10.66
CA GLN A 288 -7.82 16.25 -10.98
C GLN A 288 -8.36 17.67 -11.11
N GLU A 289 -9.09 17.90 -12.19
CA GLU A 289 -9.91 19.09 -12.40
C GLU A 289 -11.37 18.76 -12.15
N TYR A 290 -11.99 19.56 -11.28
CA TYR A 290 -13.42 19.57 -11.04
C TYR A 290 -13.90 21.00 -10.73
N ALA A 291 -15.18 21.26 -11.00
CA ALA A 291 -15.79 22.58 -10.81
C ALA A 291 -15.67 23.01 -9.34
N GLU A 292 -15.22 24.23 -9.09
CA GLU A 292 -15.03 24.77 -7.73
C GLU A 292 -13.93 24.08 -6.90
N LYS A 293 -12.93 23.48 -7.56
CA LYS A 293 -11.67 23.09 -6.91
C LYS A 293 -11.24 24.22 -6.01
N SER A 294 -11.27 23.96 -4.70
CA SER A 294 -11.04 24.99 -3.72
C SER A 294 -9.55 25.35 -3.77
N TYR A 295 -9.21 26.47 -4.43
CA TYR A 295 -7.86 27.05 -4.30
C TYR A 295 -7.57 27.51 -2.86
N GLN A 296 -8.59 27.52 -2.00
CA GLN A 296 -8.47 27.61 -0.56
C GLN A 296 -8.27 26.21 0.05
N ARG A 297 -7.03 25.72 -0.08
CA ARG A 297 -6.46 24.85 0.96
C ARG A 297 -6.71 25.53 2.31
N PRO A 298 -7.31 24.86 3.31
CA PRO A 298 -7.95 25.53 4.42
C PRO A 298 -7.01 26.50 5.14
N GLU A 299 -7.39 27.78 5.16
CA GLU A 299 -7.08 28.64 6.29
C GLU A 299 -7.74 28.00 7.52
N GLU A 300 -6.89 27.54 8.43
CA GLU A 300 -7.17 27.42 9.86
C GLU A 300 -8.52 26.83 10.30
N THR A 301 -8.81 25.57 9.99
CA THR A 301 -9.58 24.73 10.92
C THR A 301 -9.10 23.27 10.89
N THR A 302 -8.38 22.89 11.94
CA THR A 302 -8.34 21.54 12.53
C THR A 302 -7.56 20.41 11.84
N TRP A 303 -6.39 20.68 11.28
CA TRP A 303 -5.40 19.63 10.91
C TRP A 303 -3.97 19.92 11.38
N ARG A 304 -3.80 20.75 12.42
CA ARG A 304 -2.49 20.97 13.04
C ARG A 304 -2.17 19.87 14.06
N TYR A 305 -1.46 18.85 13.62
CA TYR A 305 -0.31 18.36 14.39
C TYR A 305 0.92 18.52 13.51
N ASN A 306 1.72 19.53 13.87
CA ASN A 306 3.09 19.67 13.40
C ASN A 306 3.88 18.48 13.95
N ILE A 307 4.14 17.49 13.12
CA ILE A 307 5.03 16.37 13.44
C ILE A 307 6.47 16.91 13.32
N PHE A 308 7.04 17.36 14.45
CA PHE A 308 8.37 17.95 14.69
C PHE A 308 8.44 19.48 14.88
N ALA A 309 7.97 19.96 16.02
CA ALA A 309 8.67 21.02 16.76
C ALA A 309 9.04 20.46 18.13
N SER A 310 10.21 19.81 18.23
CA SER A 310 10.87 19.63 19.52
C SER A 310 11.33 20.99 20.03
N VAL A 311 11.22 21.14 21.34
CA VAL A 311 11.50 22.32 22.15
C VAL A 311 12.91 22.89 21.88
N GLU A 312 12.97 24.23 21.89
CA GLU A 312 14.16 25.11 21.86
C GLU A 312 14.90 25.32 20.53
N GLU A 313 14.49 26.34 19.76
CA GLU A 313 15.23 27.62 19.64
C GLU A 313 14.49 28.60 18.73
N LYS A 314 14.32 29.84 19.22
CA LYS A 314 13.76 30.96 18.46
C LYS A 314 14.81 31.48 17.47
N SER A 315 14.59 31.33 16.17
CA SER A 315 15.12 32.30 15.19
C SER A 315 14.37 32.29 13.85
N LYS A 316 13.57 33.36 13.67
CA LYS A 316 13.26 34.08 12.44
C LYS A 316 13.71 33.44 11.10
N SER A 317 12.97 32.43 10.63
CA SER A 317 12.86 32.12 9.19
C SER A 317 11.52 31.45 8.85
N ALA A 318 10.42 32.06 9.31
CA ALA A 318 9.07 31.65 8.93
C ALA A 318 8.69 32.13 7.51
N VAL A 319 9.48 31.74 6.49
CA VAL A 319 9.16 31.98 5.08
C VAL A 319 9.14 30.63 4.36
N LYS A 320 7.92 30.19 3.99
CA LYS A 320 7.56 29.01 3.17
C LYS A 320 7.73 27.63 3.82
N ALA A 321 7.01 27.37 4.92
CA ALA A 321 6.57 26.00 5.20
C ALA A 321 5.51 25.63 4.14
N LYS A 322 5.91 24.85 3.13
CA LYS A 322 5.01 24.24 2.15
C LYS A 322 4.08 23.33 2.96
N TYR A 323 2.86 23.78 3.27
CA TYR A 323 1.88 22.93 3.93
C TYR A 323 1.79 21.62 3.13
N ASN A 324 1.92 20.48 3.80
CA ASN A 324 1.83 19.17 3.18
C ASN A 324 0.35 18.78 3.21
N LEU A 325 -0.32 18.81 2.05
CA LEU A 325 -1.77 18.53 1.95
C LEU A 325 -2.08 17.14 1.42
N GLN A 326 -1.16 16.23 1.64
CA GLN A 326 -1.40 14.81 1.42
C GLN A 326 -2.08 14.23 2.67
N PRO A 327 -3.02 13.29 2.51
CA PRO A 327 -3.64 12.65 3.64
C PRO A 327 -2.62 11.80 4.43
N ASN A 328 -2.87 11.59 5.72
CA ASN A 328 -1.91 10.98 6.65
C ASN A 328 -1.50 9.56 6.23
N HIS A 329 -2.44 8.72 5.78
CA HIS A 329 -2.12 7.37 5.31
C HIS A 329 -1.14 7.34 4.12
N LEU A 330 -1.29 8.28 3.17
CA LEU A 330 -0.36 8.42 2.04
C LEU A 330 1.04 8.87 2.50
N LEU A 331 1.09 9.81 3.46
CA LEU A 331 2.35 10.27 4.07
C LEU A 331 3.04 9.13 4.84
N TRP A 332 2.26 8.32 5.54
CA TRP A 332 2.76 7.17 6.27
C TRP A 332 3.34 6.10 5.34
N LEU A 333 2.66 5.77 4.23
CA LEU A 333 3.18 4.85 3.21
C LEU A 333 4.50 5.37 2.60
N HIS A 334 4.59 6.67 2.31
CA HIS A 334 5.85 7.27 1.85
C HIS A 334 6.97 7.12 2.88
N ARG A 335 6.67 7.31 4.17
CA ARG A 335 7.63 7.11 5.26
C ARG A 335 8.09 5.65 5.33
N TRP A 336 7.18 4.69 5.18
CA TRP A 336 7.53 3.28 5.14
C TRP A 336 8.47 2.96 3.98
N ILE A 337 8.14 3.38 2.75
CA ILE A 337 9.00 3.19 1.56
C ILE A 337 10.41 3.79 1.77
N THR A 338 10.49 4.95 2.40
CA THR A 338 11.78 5.60 2.69
C THR A 338 12.58 4.83 3.75
N SER A 339 11.89 4.25 4.73
CA SER A 339 12.51 3.36 5.72
C SER A 339 12.99 2.06 5.10
N GLU A 340 12.22 1.45 4.20
CA GLU A 340 12.62 0.27 3.42
C GLU A 340 13.86 0.55 2.57
N LYS A 341 13.88 1.69 1.87
CA LYS A 341 15.06 2.14 1.13
C LYS A 341 16.29 2.20 2.04
N SER A 342 16.13 2.73 3.27
CA SER A 342 17.22 2.81 4.26
C SER A 342 17.72 1.44 4.70
N LYS A 343 16.81 0.51 4.99
CA LYS A 343 17.13 -0.90 5.31
C LYS A 343 17.85 -1.60 4.16
N MET A 344 17.34 -1.45 2.93
CA MET A 344 17.95 -1.98 1.72
C MET A 344 19.37 -1.44 1.51
N THR A 345 19.57 -0.13 1.68
CA THR A 345 20.90 0.49 1.49
C THR A 345 21.95 -0.09 2.45
N ILE A 346 21.60 -0.32 3.73
CA ILE A 346 22.57 -0.87 4.69
C ILE A 346 22.79 -2.38 4.50
N TYR A 347 21.74 -3.14 4.12
CA TYR A 347 21.86 -4.59 3.91
C TYR A 347 22.69 -4.94 2.68
N PHE A 348 22.57 -4.15 1.61
CA PHE A 348 23.23 -4.41 0.33
C PHE A 348 24.30 -3.36 0.01
N MET A 349 24.88 -2.72 1.04
CA MET A 349 25.73 -1.55 0.87
C MET A 349 26.90 -1.81 -0.07
N ASP A 350 27.58 -2.95 0.06
CA ASP A 350 28.72 -3.31 -0.79
C ASP A 350 28.29 -3.48 -2.26
N ASN A 351 27.16 -4.17 -2.50
CA ASN A 351 26.64 -4.39 -3.85
C ASN A 351 26.17 -3.08 -4.51
N LEU A 352 25.52 -2.21 -3.73
CA LEU A 352 25.05 -0.91 -4.21
C LEU A 352 26.22 0.05 -4.46
N LEU A 353 27.22 0.04 -3.57
CA LEU A 353 28.41 0.88 -3.70
C LEU A 353 29.22 0.52 -4.94
N GLU A 354 29.38 -0.77 -5.26
CA GLU A 354 30.03 -1.21 -6.50
C GLU A 354 29.34 -0.61 -7.74
N LYS A 355 28.00 -0.61 -7.78
CA LYS A 355 27.23 -0.02 -8.88
C LYS A 355 27.33 1.49 -8.91
N GLU A 356 27.27 2.15 -7.76
CA GLU A 356 27.37 3.60 -7.64
C GLU A 356 28.74 4.11 -8.07
N GLN A 357 29.81 3.42 -7.67
CA GLN A 357 31.19 3.72 -8.08
C GLN A 357 31.39 3.55 -9.59
N ALA A 358 30.77 2.55 -10.20
CA ALA A 358 30.79 2.39 -11.66
C ALA A 358 30.14 3.57 -12.41
N MET A 359 29.25 4.33 -11.75
CA MET A 359 28.63 5.55 -12.27
C MET A 359 29.35 6.84 -11.83
N GLY A 360 30.47 6.74 -11.12
CA GLY A 360 31.25 7.88 -10.62
C GLY A 360 30.75 8.48 -9.30
N GLY A 361 29.84 7.80 -8.61
CA GLY A 361 29.39 8.18 -7.27
C GLY A 361 30.28 7.60 -6.15
N ASP A 362 29.96 7.93 -4.91
CA ASP A 362 30.68 7.45 -3.72
C ASP A 362 29.72 6.96 -2.62
N GLU A 363 30.27 6.62 -1.45
CA GLU A 363 29.49 6.22 -0.28
C GLU A 363 28.40 7.25 0.08
N ARG A 364 28.70 8.55 -0.04
CA ARG A 364 27.76 9.63 0.33
C ARG A 364 26.61 9.70 -0.68
N SER A 365 26.86 9.39 -1.94
CA SER A 365 25.82 9.32 -2.96
C SER A 365 24.72 8.30 -2.61
N LEU A 366 25.07 7.15 -2.03
CA LEU A 366 24.08 6.13 -1.63
C LEU A 366 23.07 6.65 -0.61
N TRP A 367 23.52 7.52 0.29
CA TRP A 367 22.74 8.07 1.39
C TRP A 367 22.15 9.45 1.08
N ALA A 368 22.42 10.00 -0.11
CA ALA A 368 21.93 11.31 -0.51
C ALA A 368 20.39 11.33 -0.58
N GLY A 369 19.79 12.30 0.10
CA GLY A 369 18.33 12.48 0.14
C GLY A 369 17.58 11.38 0.90
N MET A 370 18.26 10.63 1.77
CA MET A 370 17.63 9.67 2.68
C MET A 370 17.34 10.32 4.03
N ASP A 371 16.14 10.11 4.56
CA ASP A 371 15.74 10.68 5.85
C ASP A 371 16.47 9.99 7.03
N THR A 372 16.89 8.73 6.87
CA THR A 372 17.58 7.95 7.90
C THR A 372 18.90 7.40 7.38
N ASP A 373 20.00 8.10 7.67
CA ASP A 373 21.37 7.64 7.37
C ASP A 373 21.90 6.68 8.46
N MET A 374 21.59 5.39 8.30
CA MET A 374 22.04 4.36 9.26
C MET A 374 23.55 4.15 9.23
N HIS A 375 24.20 4.31 8.07
CA HIS A 375 25.66 4.24 7.99
C HIS A 375 26.29 5.38 8.81
N GLY A 376 25.79 6.61 8.67
CA GLY A 376 26.21 7.77 9.46
C GLY A 376 26.00 7.60 10.96
N MET A 377 24.88 6.97 11.37
CA MET A 377 24.63 6.60 12.77
C MET A 377 25.69 5.64 13.31
N ILE A 378 25.98 4.56 12.57
CA ILE A 378 26.99 3.56 12.94
C ILE A 378 28.38 4.18 13.03
N ARG A 379 28.79 4.97 12.03
CA ARG A 379 30.08 5.67 12.01
C ARG A 379 30.24 6.62 13.19
N THR A 380 29.19 7.38 13.50
CA THR A 380 29.20 8.35 14.60
C THR A 380 29.28 7.65 15.94
N PHE A 381 28.48 6.61 16.15
CA PHE A 381 28.50 5.83 17.38
C PHE A 381 29.85 5.16 17.59
N ARG A 382 30.37 4.44 16.58
CA ARG A 382 31.68 3.76 16.66
C ARG A 382 32.79 4.71 17.12
N ARG A 383 32.87 5.89 16.48
CA ARG A 383 33.89 6.90 16.82
C ARG A 383 33.74 7.44 18.24
N LYS A 384 32.50 7.70 18.69
CA LYS A 384 32.23 8.27 20.02
C LYS A 384 32.41 7.26 21.15
N ALA A 385 31.92 6.03 20.95
CA ALA A 385 31.97 4.97 21.94
C ALA A 385 33.32 4.25 21.97
N GLY A 386 34.16 4.42 20.95
CA GLY A 386 35.44 3.71 20.86
C GLY A 386 35.30 2.24 20.44
N ALA A 387 34.15 1.86 19.85
CA ALA A 387 33.95 0.51 19.36
C ALA A 387 34.95 0.16 18.25
N HIS A 388 35.47 -1.06 18.29
CA HIS A 388 36.41 -1.57 17.30
C HIS A 388 35.74 -1.78 15.95
N SER A 389 34.64 -2.55 15.95
CA SER A 389 33.84 -2.88 14.76
C SER A 389 32.36 -2.94 15.10
N ILE A 390 31.53 -2.61 14.11
CA ILE A 390 30.09 -2.84 14.12
C ILE A 390 29.71 -3.56 12.83
N SER A 391 29.11 -4.73 12.93
CA SER A 391 28.84 -5.61 11.79
C SER A 391 27.40 -6.09 11.78
N LEU A 392 26.84 -6.33 10.60
CA LEU A 392 25.60 -7.08 10.42
C LEU A 392 25.96 -8.50 9.95
N VAL A 393 25.54 -9.48 10.73
CA VAL A 393 25.75 -10.90 10.47
C VAL A 393 24.44 -11.51 10.00
N TYR A 394 24.44 -12.09 8.81
CA TYR A 394 23.30 -12.83 8.29
C TYR A 394 23.40 -14.31 8.67
N GLU A 395 22.35 -14.90 9.22
CA GLU A 395 22.24 -16.31 9.56
C GLU A 395 21.54 -17.04 8.41
N ILE A 396 22.31 -17.77 7.60
CA ILE A 396 21.77 -18.52 6.47
C ILE A 396 20.92 -19.67 7.00
N SER A 397 19.67 -19.69 6.55
CA SER A 397 18.75 -20.79 6.79
C SER A 397 18.72 -21.75 5.60
N ARG A 398 18.31 -23.00 5.84
CA ARG A 398 18.29 -24.04 4.79
C ARG A 398 17.14 -23.86 3.78
N ASP A 399 16.09 -23.18 4.18
CA ASP A 399 14.88 -22.90 3.40
C ASP A 399 15.00 -21.65 2.52
N VAL A 400 15.96 -20.77 2.80
CA VAL A 400 16.17 -19.52 2.04
C VAL A 400 17.49 -19.61 1.29
N ARG A 401 17.45 -19.42 -0.03
CA ARG A 401 18.67 -19.39 -0.84
C ARG A 401 19.42 -18.08 -0.58
N PHE A 402 20.71 -18.17 -0.33
CA PHE A 402 21.58 -17.03 -0.06
C PHE A 402 22.71 -16.92 -1.09
N SER A 403 23.04 -15.70 -1.51
CA SER A 403 24.23 -15.36 -2.29
C SER A 403 24.83 -14.07 -1.75
N THR A 404 26.16 -14.00 -1.64
CA THR A 404 26.86 -12.79 -1.19
C THR A 404 26.66 -11.60 -2.14
N SER A 405 26.33 -11.85 -3.41
CA SER A 405 26.01 -10.80 -4.37
C SER A 405 24.58 -10.27 -4.24
N GLY A 406 23.73 -10.91 -3.42
CA GLY A 406 22.29 -10.66 -3.37
C GLY A 406 21.53 -11.18 -4.60
N PHE A 407 22.21 -11.84 -5.54
CA PHE A 407 21.61 -12.47 -6.73
C PHE A 407 21.67 -13.98 -6.63
N VAL A 408 20.50 -14.62 -6.60
CA VAL A 408 20.37 -16.08 -6.59
C VAL A 408 19.76 -16.54 -7.91
N SER A 409 20.45 -17.42 -8.64
CA SER A 409 19.88 -18.05 -9.83
C SER A 409 18.78 -19.05 -9.42
N ALA A 410 17.62 -18.93 -10.06
CA ALA A 410 16.50 -19.86 -9.85
C ALA A 410 16.78 -21.26 -10.41
N ILE A 411 17.64 -21.35 -11.43
CA ILE A 411 17.85 -22.57 -12.22
C ILE A 411 19.07 -23.36 -11.73
N ALA A 412 20.03 -22.70 -11.09
CA ALA A 412 21.22 -23.38 -10.58
C ALA A 412 20.90 -24.23 -9.34
N PRO A 413 21.57 -25.40 -9.17
CA PRO A 413 21.54 -26.13 -7.92
C PRO A 413 22.09 -25.24 -6.81
N TYR A 414 21.38 -25.20 -5.68
CA TYR A 414 21.77 -24.41 -4.53
C TYR A 414 22.26 -25.33 -3.42
N GLU A 415 23.51 -25.15 -3.02
CA GLU A 415 24.08 -25.79 -1.83
C GLU A 415 24.24 -24.72 -0.73
N PRO A 416 23.55 -24.87 0.41
CA PRO A 416 23.65 -23.90 1.49
C PRO A 416 25.08 -23.90 2.06
N PRO A 417 25.69 -22.72 2.29
CA PRO A 417 26.99 -22.63 2.93
C PRO A 417 27.01 -23.30 4.30
N THR A 418 28.13 -23.96 4.61
CA THR A 418 28.32 -24.71 5.86
C THR A 418 29.41 -24.11 6.74
N GLY A 419 29.35 -24.40 8.05
CA GLY A 419 30.34 -23.96 9.02
C GLY A 419 30.37 -22.44 9.19
N LEU A 420 31.57 -21.85 9.11
CA LEU A 420 31.75 -20.40 9.23
C LEU A 420 31.00 -19.62 8.14
N ASN A 421 30.83 -20.22 6.96
CA ASN A 421 30.16 -19.57 5.84
C ASN A 421 28.64 -19.51 5.99
N SER A 422 28.05 -20.19 6.99
CA SER A 422 26.63 -20.07 7.32
C SER A 422 26.28 -18.74 8.01
N PHE A 423 27.30 -17.95 8.38
CA PHE A 423 27.15 -16.66 9.04
C PHE A 423 27.95 -15.59 8.29
N PRO A 424 27.59 -15.18 7.07
CA PRO A 424 28.31 -14.14 6.35
C PRO A 424 28.11 -12.75 6.98
N CYS A 425 29.14 -11.92 6.86
CA CYS A 425 29.06 -10.49 7.16
C CYS A 425 28.46 -9.77 5.94
N ILE A 426 27.27 -9.18 6.09
CA ILE A 426 26.60 -8.45 5.00
C ILE A 426 26.85 -6.94 5.06
N TYR A 427 27.34 -6.46 6.20
CA TYR A 427 27.79 -5.08 6.37
C TYR A 427 28.84 -5.04 7.49
N SER A 428 29.87 -4.21 7.35
CA SER A 428 30.79 -3.91 8.45
C SER A 428 31.25 -2.46 8.41
N TYR A 429 31.46 -1.89 9.60
CA TYR A 429 32.20 -0.66 9.76
C TYR A 429 33.25 -0.78 10.89
N PRO A 430 34.56 -0.67 10.60
CA PRO A 430 35.17 -0.37 9.29
C PRO A 430 34.85 -1.42 8.21
N PRO A 431 35.06 -1.10 6.90
CA PRO A 431 34.65 -1.97 5.81
C PRO A 431 35.20 -3.39 5.87
N GLU A 432 36.38 -3.57 6.48
CA GLU A 432 36.97 -4.89 6.65
C GLU A 432 36.32 -5.64 7.82
N PRO A 433 35.69 -6.81 7.58
CA PRO A 433 35.05 -7.58 8.65
C PRO A 433 36.08 -8.09 9.68
N PRO A 434 35.73 -8.14 10.97
CA PRO A 434 36.62 -8.58 12.05
C PRO A 434 36.75 -10.12 12.07
N ARG A 435 37.45 -10.69 11.07
CA ARG A 435 37.53 -12.15 10.82
C ARG A 435 38.09 -12.94 12.01
N ASP A 436 39.04 -12.37 12.74
CA ASP A 436 39.65 -13.02 13.91
C ASP A 436 38.65 -13.20 15.07
N HIS A 437 37.60 -12.38 15.10
CA HIS A 437 36.54 -12.47 16.11
C HIS A 437 35.36 -13.36 15.67
N TRP A 438 35.31 -13.79 14.41
CA TRP A 438 34.17 -14.50 13.83
C TRP A 438 33.79 -15.80 14.57
N PRO A 439 34.74 -16.66 14.98
CA PRO A 439 34.41 -17.87 15.74
C PRO A 439 33.70 -17.55 17.07
N ASN A 440 34.12 -16.49 17.75
CA ASN A 440 33.50 -16.04 19.00
C ASN A 440 32.10 -15.48 18.77
N ILE A 441 31.90 -14.69 17.71
CA ILE A 441 30.60 -14.14 17.33
C ILE A 441 29.60 -15.27 17.07
N ILE A 442 29.99 -16.26 16.25
CA ILE A 442 29.16 -17.42 15.95
C ILE A 442 28.84 -18.19 17.22
N SER A 443 29.84 -18.43 18.09
CA SER A 443 29.64 -19.12 19.37
C SER A 443 28.64 -18.39 20.26
N ILE A 444 28.72 -17.05 20.36
CA ILE A 444 27.77 -16.23 21.14
C ILE A 444 26.37 -16.30 20.55
N MET A 445 26.22 -16.16 19.23
CA MET A 445 24.93 -16.22 18.54
C MET A 445 24.25 -17.58 18.75
N GLN A 446 24.99 -18.67 18.58
CA GLN A 446 24.50 -20.03 18.78
C GLN A 446 24.22 -20.35 20.26
N GLY A 447 25.01 -19.82 21.18
CA GLY A 447 24.79 -19.96 22.63
C GLY A 447 23.61 -19.14 23.16
N SER A 448 23.21 -18.09 22.44
CA SER A 448 22.22 -17.10 22.90
C SER A 448 20.93 -17.08 22.05
N VAL A 449 20.67 -18.15 21.29
CA VAL A 449 19.54 -18.21 20.34
C VAL A 449 18.20 -17.85 20.98
N SER A 450 17.91 -18.35 22.20
CA SER A 450 16.64 -18.08 22.89
C SER A 450 16.45 -16.60 23.24
N ILE A 451 17.52 -15.92 23.65
CA ILE A 451 17.52 -14.49 23.99
C ILE A 451 17.38 -13.66 22.72
N LEU A 452 18.18 -13.96 21.70
CA LEU A 452 18.19 -13.25 20.44
C LEU A 452 16.85 -13.40 19.67
N ARG A 453 16.20 -14.56 19.73
CA ARG A 453 14.86 -14.77 19.16
C ARG A 453 13.75 -13.96 19.84
N GLN A 454 13.97 -13.50 21.07
CA GLN A 454 13.08 -12.56 21.76
C GLN A 454 13.42 -11.09 21.44
N PHE A 455 14.29 -10.84 20.46
CA PHE A 455 14.79 -9.52 20.10
C PHE A 455 15.42 -8.77 21.26
N ARG A 456 16.03 -9.51 22.21
CA ARG A 456 16.79 -8.95 23.33
C ARG A 456 18.28 -8.94 23.01
N SER A 457 18.96 -7.90 23.48
CA SER A 457 20.41 -7.77 23.34
C SER A 457 21.15 -8.67 24.33
N GLN A 458 22.24 -9.27 23.87
CA GLN A 458 23.16 -10.08 24.64
C GLN A 458 24.52 -9.38 24.77
N TYR A 459 25.10 -9.48 25.95
CA TYR A 459 26.45 -9.01 26.25
C TYR A 459 27.37 -10.19 26.60
N PHE A 460 28.62 -10.15 26.15
CA PHE A 460 29.61 -11.18 26.45
C PHE A 460 31.01 -10.58 26.55
N TYR A 461 31.76 -10.92 27.61
CA TYR A 461 33.17 -10.57 27.76
C TYR A 461 34.03 -11.84 27.71
N ASP A 462 34.90 -11.93 26.71
CA ASP A 462 35.86 -13.01 26.58
C ASP A 462 37.13 -12.68 27.36
N ARG A 463 37.29 -13.33 28.52
CA ARG A 463 38.46 -13.16 29.38
C ARG A 463 39.78 -13.61 28.76
N LYS A 464 39.76 -14.53 27.78
CA LYS A 464 40.97 -15.09 27.18
C LYS A 464 41.63 -14.10 26.23
N ILE A 465 40.83 -13.40 25.43
CA ILE A 465 41.30 -12.42 24.45
C ILE A 465 41.09 -10.97 24.90
N GLY A 466 40.45 -10.75 26.04
CA GLY A 466 40.24 -9.40 26.61
C GLY A 466 39.25 -8.54 25.82
N CYS A 467 38.35 -9.15 25.06
CA CYS A 467 37.41 -8.44 24.17
C CYS A 467 35.96 -8.55 24.65
N THR A 468 35.18 -7.53 24.36
CA THR A 468 33.77 -7.44 24.73
C THR A 468 32.88 -7.40 23.49
N TYR A 469 31.75 -8.09 23.54
CA TYR A 469 30.79 -8.25 22.46
C TYR A 469 29.39 -7.87 22.92
N TYR A 470 28.69 -7.12 22.09
CA TYR A 470 27.26 -6.89 22.21
C TYR A 470 26.57 -7.37 20.94
N VAL A 471 25.51 -8.16 21.09
CA VAL A 471 24.79 -8.78 19.97
C VAL A 471 23.30 -8.55 20.14
N ALA A 472 22.62 -8.08 19.11
CA ALA A 472 21.16 -7.98 19.09
C ALA A 472 20.62 -8.48 17.76
N ARG A 473 19.48 -9.18 17.79
CA ARG A 473 18.80 -9.57 16.56
C ARG A 473 18.08 -8.37 15.97
N ALA A 474 18.46 -7.98 14.75
CA ALA A 474 17.79 -6.93 13.99
C ALA A 474 16.56 -7.47 13.27
N ASP A 475 16.65 -8.67 12.70
CA ASP A 475 15.64 -9.26 11.82
C ASP A 475 15.60 -10.79 11.99
N GLN A 476 14.68 -11.49 11.34
CA GLN A 476 14.59 -12.95 11.37
C GLN A 476 15.95 -13.60 11.09
N HIS A 477 16.71 -13.09 10.13
CA HIS A 477 18.01 -13.65 9.72
C HIS A 477 19.21 -12.76 10.02
N VAL A 478 19.04 -11.57 10.62
CA VAL A 478 20.15 -10.61 10.78
C VAL A 478 20.39 -10.26 12.24
N SER A 479 21.65 -10.28 12.66
CA SER A 479 22.11 -9.80 13.97
C SER A 479 23.12 -8.67 13.82
N ILE A 480 23.00 -7.67 14.67
CA ILE A 480 23.96 -6.58 14.84
C ILE A 480 24.99 -7.03 15.88
N VAL A 481 26.26 -6.81 15.60
CA VAL A 481 27.37 -7.13 16.51
C VAL A 481 28.23 -5.88 16.71
N ILE A 482 28.50 -5.53 17.97
CA ILE A 482 29.45 -4.48 18.36
C ILE A 482 30.60 -5.15 19.10
N ILE A 483 31.83 -4.82 18.71
CA ILE A 483 33.06 -5.36 19.31
C ILE A 483 33.85 -4.23 19.96
N TYR A 484 34.36 -4.49 21.15
CA TYR A 484 35.30 -3.66 21.88
C TYR A 484 36.56 -4.50 22.19
N LEU A 485 37.74 -3.90 22.05
CA LEU A 485 39.03 -4.58 22.31
C LEU A 485 39.50 -4.42 23.76
N ASP A 486 38.60 -3.99 24.64
CA ASP A 486 38.82 -3.77 26.04
C ASP A 486 37.77 -4.47 26.89
N LYS A 487 38.10 -4.58 28.18
CA LYS A 487 37.25 -5.20 29.18
C LYS A 487 36.18 -4.22 29.61
N HIS A 488 34.92 -4.56 29.32
CA HIS A 488 33.82 -3.99 30.06
C HIS A 488 33.52 -4.92 31.25
N PRO A 489 33.46 -4.42 32.49
CA PRO A 489 33.11 -5.26 33.64
C PRO A 489 31.60 -5.54 33.73
N GLN A 490 30.79 -4.68 33.12
CA GLN A 490 29.33 -4.74 33.08
C GLN A 490 28.82 -4.31 31.69
N PRO A 491 27.58 -4.65 31.31
CA PRO A 491 26.99 -4.16 30.06
C PRO A 491 26.97 -2.62 30.04
N ASP A 492 27.53 -2.04 28.99
CA ASP A 492 27.48 -0.60 28.76
C ASP A 492 26.09 -0.22 28.25
N THR A 493 25.43 0.68 28.97
CA THR A 493 24.09 1.18 28.61
C THR A 493 24.12 1.89 27.25
N VAL A 494 25.19 2.62 26.94
CA VAL A 494 25.29 3.37 25.67
C VAL A 494 25.32 2.43 24.48
N ALA A 495 26.08 1.33 24.57
CA ALA A 495 26.08 0.28 23.56
C ALA A 495 24.73 -0.44 23.43
N MET A 496 24.07 -0.75 24.55
CA MET A 496 22.77 -1.42 24.55
C MET A 496 21.66 -0.54 23.96
N ASP A 497 21.63 0.75 24.30
CA ASP A 497 20.69 1.72 23.76
C ASP A 497 20.88 1.92 22.25
N PHE A 498 22.13 1.98 21.79
CA PHE A 498 22.42 2.06 20.36
C PHE A 498 21.99 0.80 19.61
N LEU A 499 22.23 -0.40 20.16
CA LEU A 499 21.74 -1.65 19.58
C LEU A 499 20.21 -1.64 19.44
N GLN A 500 19.52 -1.19 20.49
CA GLN A 500 18.06 -1.11 20.48
C GLN A 500 17.57 -0.08 19.44
N LEU A 501 18.22 1.07 19.34
CA LEU A 501 17.89 2.10 18.37
C LEU A 501 18.07 1.61 16.93
N LEU A 502 19.23 1.05 16.60
CA LEU A 502 19.52 0.55 15.25
C LEU A 502 18.59 -0.62 14.89
N SER A 503 18.38 -1.55 15.82
CA SER A 503 17.42 -2.65 15.69
C SER A 503 16.00 -2.14 15.42
N SER A 504 15.57 -1.10 16.15
CA SER A 504 14.25 -0.48 15.96
C SER A 504 14.08 0.15 14.58
N LYS A 505 15.14 0.76 14.03
CA LYS A 505 15.12 1.34 12.68
C LYS A 505 15.08 0.27 11.59
N LEU A 506 15.82 -0.82 11.77
CA LEU A 506 15.82 -1.96 10.86
C LEU A 506 14.50 -2.76 10.85
N ARG A 507 13.70 -2.67 11.91
CA ARG A 507 12.37 -3.28 12.01
C ARG A 507 11.21 -2.32 11.79
N HIS A 508 11.49 -1.10 11.33
CA HIS A 508 10.47 -0.10 11.07
C HIS A 508 9.57 0.22 12.28
N THR A 509 10.04 0.00 13.51
CA THR A 509 9.21 0.11 14.72
C THR A 509 8.65 1.53 14.89
N ASP A 510 9.43 2.55 14.53
CA ASP A 510 8.98 3.95 14.58
C ASP A 510 7.95 4.28 13.49
N VAL A 511 8.05 3.62 12.32
CA VAL A 511 7.05 3.72 11.25
C VAL A 511 5.75 3.05 11.67
N LEU A 512 5.80 1.82 12.18
CA LEU A 512 4.62 1.08 12.63
C LEU A 512 3.95 1.75 13.84
N THR A 513 4.74 2.30 14.76
CA THR A 513 4.21 3.05 15.91
C THR A 513 3.50 4.34 15.50
N ALA A 514 3.94 4.98 14.41
CA ALA A 514 3.27 6.18 13.88
C ALA A 514 1.80 5.93 13.48
N LEU A 515 1.43 4.70 13.08
CA LEU A 515 0.03 4.33 12.82
C LEU A 515 -0.88 4.57 14.03
N ARG A 516 -0.35 4.44 15.26
CA ARG A 516 -1.11 4.54 16.52
C ARG A 516 -0.96 5.91 17.20
N SER A 517 0.09 6.65 16.85
CA SER A 517 0.57 7.78 17.63
C SER A 517 0.20 9.14 17.03
N ASP A 518 -0.03 9.21 15.72
CA ASP A 518 -0.04 10.49 14.97
C ASP A 518 -1.41 11.01 14.60
#